data_AF-A0A178GWF4-F1
#
_entry.id   AF-A0A178GWF4-F1
#
_cell.length_a   1.000
_cell.length_b   1.000
_cell.length_c   1.000
_cell.angle_alpha   90.00
_cell.angle_beta   90.00
_cell.angle_gamma   90.00
#
_symmetry.space_group_name_H-M   'P 1'
#
loop_
_entity.id
_entity.type
_entity.pdbx_description
1 polymer ?
#
loop_
_entity_poly.entity_id
_entity_poly.type
_entity_poly.pdbx_seq_one_letter_code
_entity_poly.pdbx_strand_id
1 'polypeptide(L)'
;YLLRNIDNTKQSITAGDKFYEVLFLKKDSKPLLEEIDSNWEYLANFEHAFNHISDSMPTDTASIYNDLADDKDAPGVLRELAQYLEVMSLLHSNGEKINKDKIDNLESSAVYPYSSQEAIAVVKIHNNDIKGATEILHSLLNDRKCPILIKANAQELLRIYES
;
A
#
# COMPACT_ATOMS: atom_id res chain seq x y z
N TYR A 1 20.18 7.08 33.07
CA TYR A 1 19.48 6.09 32.23
C TYR A 1 17.96 6.11 32.38
N LEU A 2 17.38 6.40 33.56
CA LEU A 2 15.91 6.43 33.74
C LEU A 2 15.18 7.64 33.11
N LEU A 3 15.79 8.81 33.04
CA LEU A 3 15.15 10.03 32.52
C LEU A 3 14.84 9.98 31.02
N ARG A 4 15.73 9.37 30.23
CA ARG A 4 15.58 9.25 28.76
C ARG A 4 14.41 8.34 28.35
N ASN A 5 14.07 7.36 29.19
CA ASN A 5 12.93 6.47 28.95
C ASN A 5 11.59 7.15 29.29
N ILE A 6 11.55 8.09 30.24
CA ILE A 6 10.29 8.77 30.61
C ILE A 6 9.86 9.75 29.50
N ASP A 7 10.81 10.43 28.85
CA ASP A 7 10.53 11.32 27.72
C ASP A 7 10.03 10.53 26.50
N ASN A 8 10.66 9.41 26.16
CA ASN A 8 10.19 8.53 25.08
C ASN A 8 8.79 7.96 25.35
N THR A 9 8.49 7.58 26.59
CA THR A 9 7.16 7.06 26.95
C THR A 9 6.09 8.14 26.87
N LYS A 10 6.38 9.36 27.33
CA LYS A 10 5.43 10.49 27.20
C LYS A 10 5.20 10.88 25.74
N GLN A 11 6.26 10.98 24.94
CA GLN A 11 6.16 11.24 23.50
C GLN A 11 5.38 10.15 22.77
N SER A 12 5.60 8.87 23.12
CA SER A 12 4.87 7.73 22.55
C SER A 12 3.37 7.76 22.91
N ILE A 13 3.03 8.08 24.17
CA ILE A 13 1.63 8.23 24.59
C ILE A 13 0.98 9.41 23.88
N THR A 14 1.65 10.57 23.83
CA THR A 14 1.12 11.76 23.13
C THR A 14 0.92 11.50 21.63
N ALA A 15 1.84 10.78 20.98
CA ALA A 15 1.68 10.41 19.58
C ALA A 15 0.54 9.38 19.38
N GLY A 16 0.40 8.42 20.30
CA GLY A 16 -0.69 7.44 20.30
C GLY A 16 -2.07 8.07 20.53
N ASP A 17 -2.17 9.04 21.45
CA ASP A 17 -3.40 9.79 21.72
C ASP A 17 -3.78 10.66 20.51
N LYS A 18 -2.81 11.37 19.92
CA LYS A 18 -3.04 12.13 18.68
C LYS A 18 -3.47 11.23 17.51
N PHE A 19 -2.87 10.05 17.37
CA PHE A 19 -3.28 9.04 16.39
C PHE A 19 -4.73 8.59 16.65
N TYR A 20 -5.10 8.30 17.90
CA TYR A 20 -6.48 7.97 18.26
C TYR A 20 -7.46 9.11 17.91
N GLU A 21 -7.11 10.36 18.16
CA GLU A 21 -7.94 11.51 17.79
C GLU A 21 -8.11 11.62 16.26
N VAL A 22 -7.05 11.39 15.48
CA VAL A 22 -7.11 11.41 14.01
C VAL A 22 -7.97 10.26 13.48
N LEU A 23 -7.78 9.04 14.00
CA LEU A 23 -8.54 7.86 13.56
C LEU A 23 -10.03 7.95 13.89
N PHE A 24 -10.37 8.40 15.11
CA PHE A 24 -11.72 8.21 15.65
C PHE A 24 -12.55 9.50 15.80
N LEU A 25 -11.93 10.69 15.79
CA LEU A 25 -12.64 11.96 16.03
C LEU A 25 -12.80 12.83 14.77
N LYS A 26 -12.25 12.43 13.61
CA LYS A 26 -12.41 13.10 12.29
C LYS A 26 -12.24 14.64 12.34
N LYS A 27 -11.35 15.17 13.19
CA LYS A 27 -11.01 16.60 13.21
C LYS A 27 -9.98 16.93 12.14
N ASP A 28 -9.98 18.17 11.64
CA ASP A 28 -8.97 18.70 10.69
C ASP A 28 -7.56 18.39 11.22
N SER A 29 -6.90 17.42 10.59
CA SER A 29 -5.76 16.69 11.12
C SER A 29 -4.40 17.25 10.69
N LYS A 30 -4.37 18.18 9.72
CA LYS A 30 -3.14 18.79 9.19
C LYS A 30 -2.22 19.39 10.29
N PRO A 31 -2.72 20.17 11.28
CA PRO A 31 -1.85 20.77 12.29
C PRO A 31 -1.36 19.77 13.36
N LEU A 32 -2.01 18.61 13.51
CA LEU A 32 -1.71 17.63 14.56
C LEU A 32 -0.63 16.62 14.14
N LEU A 33 -0.49 16.41 12.82
CA LEU A 33 0.43 15.46 12.20
C LEU A 33 1.85 16.06 12.04
N GLU A 34 1.96 17.35 11.71
CA GLU A 34 3.24 18.08 11.55
C GLU A 34 4.11 18.12 12.84
N GLU A 35 3.55 17.86 14.01
CA GLU A 35 4.27 17.89 15.30
C GLU A 35 4.93 16.56 15.71
N ILE A 36 4.79 15.49 14.93
CA ILE A 36 5.18 14.15 15.36
C ILE A 36 6.36 13.61 14.52
N ASP A 37 7.56 13.63 15.09
CA ASP A 37 8.76 12.90 14.62
C ASP A 37 8.59 11.38 14.79
N SER A 38 7.56 10.79 14.16
CA SER A 38 7.21 9.39 14.37
C SER A 38 6.37 8.80 13.24
N ASN A 39 6.52 7.48 13.03
CA ASN A 39 5.79 6.70 12.03
C ASN A 39 4.25 6.80 12.12
N TRP A 40 3.73 7.35 13.21
CA TRP A 40 2.30 7.60 13.44
C TRP A 40 1.67 8.54 12.41
N GLU A 41 2.41 9.54 11.91
CA GLU A 41 1.91 10.42 10.86
C GLU A 41 1.61 9.62 9.58
N TYR A 42 2.53 8.76 9.16
CA TYR A 42 2.35 7.88 8.01
C TYR A 42 1.16 6.95 8.19
N LEU A 43 1.02 6.33 9.37
CA LEU A 43 -0.12 5.45 9.68
C LEU A 43 -1.45 6.20 9.62
N ALA A 44 -1.50 7.45 10.06
CA ALA A 44 -2.69 8.27 9.98
C ALA A 44 -3.06 8.60 8.53
N ASN A 45 -2.07 8.84 7.66
CA ASN A 45 -2.29 9.06 6.23
C ASN A 45 -2.81 7.79 5.53
N PHE A 46 -2.33 6.60 5.92
CA PHE A 46 -2.91 5.33 5.45
C PHE A 46 -4.37 5.17 5.86
N GLU A 47 -4.73 5.46 7.12
CA GLU A 47 -6.12 5.38 7.55
C GLU A 47 -6.99 6.42 6.82
N HIS A 48 -6.50 7.65 6.67
CA HIS A 48 -7.21 8.69 5.96
C HIS A 48 -7.51 8.24 4.53
N ALA A 49 -6.50 7.73 3.80
CA ALA A 49 -6.69 7.15 2.48
C ALA A 49 -7.74 6.02 2.49
N PHE A 50 -7.69 5.10 3.45
CA PHE A 50 -8.68 4.03 3.58
C PHE A 50 -10.11 4.55 3.77
N ASN A 51 -10.31 5.58 4.61
CA ASN A 51 -11.62 6.20 4.83
C ASN A 51 -12.13 6.99 3.63
N HIS A 52 -11.26 7.46 2.73
CA HIS A 52 -11.68 8.13 1.48
C HIS A 52 -12.13 7.15 0.39
N ILE A 53 -11.71 5.87 0.45
CA ILE A 53 -12.17 4.82 -0.48
C ILE A 53 -13.69 4.62 -0.38
N SER A 54 -14.29 4.82 0.80
CA SER A 54 -15.74 4.67 0.98
C SER A 54 -16.58 5.84 0.42
N ASP A 55 -15.96 7.00 0.16
CA ASP A 55 -16.66 8.25 -0.19
C ASP A 55 -16.65 8.58 -1.71
N SER A 56 -16.47 7.57 -2.56
CA SER A 56 -16.69 7.61 -4.03
C SER A 56 -15.69 8.41 -4.90
N MET A 57 -14.51 8.76 -4.40
CA MET A 57 -13.44 9.43 -5.17
C MET A 57 -12.11 8.64 -5.17
N PRO A 58 -11.95 7.65 -6.06
CA PRO A 58 -10.74 6.80 -6.15
C PRO A 58 -9.45 7.57 -6.45
N THR A 59 -9.54 8.67 -7.22
CA THR A 59 -8.38 9.48 -7.64
C THR A 59 -7.69 10.17 -6.48
N ASP A 60 -8.46 10.63 -5.48
CA ASP A 60 -7.91 11.33 -4.33
C ASP A 60 -7.15 10.37 -3.41
N THR A 61 -7.59 9.11 -3.35
CA THR A 61 -6.92 8.06 -2.59
C THR A 61 -5.56 7.68 -3.19
N ALA A 62 -5.50 7.48 -4.51
CA ALA A 62 -4.25 7.15 -5.20
C ALA A 62 -3.21 8.28 -5.03
N SER A 63 -3.64 9.54 -5.04
CA SER A 63 -2.75 10.68 -4.78
C SER A 63 -2.13 10.64 -3.38
N ILE A 64 -2.91 10.31 -2.35
CA ILE A 64 -2.40 10.21 -0.97
C ILE A 64 -1.33 9.12 -0.85
N TYR A 65 -1.56 7.97 -1.48
CA TYR A 65 -0.57 6.89 -1.49
C TYR A 65 0.67 7.22 -2.33
N ASN A 66 0.51 7.95 -3.44
CA ASN A 66 1.65 8.44 -4.22
C ASN A 66 2.55 9.34 -3.36
N ASP A 67 1.96 10.31 -2.64
CA ASP A 67 2.71 11.24 -1.80
C ASP A 67 3.49 10.49 -0.71
N LEU A 68 2.89 9.47 -0.10
CA LEU A 68 3.55 8.59 0.88
C LEU A 68 4.66 7.73 0.27
N ALA A 69 4.50 7.27 -0.98
CA ALA A 69 5.49 6.46 -1.67
C ALA A 69 6.74 7.29 -2.06
N ASP A 70 6.54 8.56 -2.38
CA ASP A 70 7.59 9.49 -2.82
C ASP A 70 8.30 10.19 -1.65
N ASP A 71 7.71 10.17 -0.44
CA ASP A 71 8.36 10.68 0.77
C ASP A 71 9.61 9.86 1.11
N LYS A 72 10.78 10.51 1.11
CA LYS A 72 12.08 9.88 1.41
C LYS A 72 12.36 9.76 2.90
N ASP A 73 11.65 10.53 3.72
CA ASP A 73 11.77 10.50 5.17
C ASP A 73 10.91 9.35 5.75
N ALA A 74 9.95 8.85 4.96
CA ALA A 74 9.15 7.68 5.31
C ALA A 74 9.99 6.38 5.33
N PRO A 75 9.78 5.49 6.33
CA PRO A 75 10.40 4.17 6.35
C PRO A 75 10.11 3.39 5.06
N GLY A 76 11.13 2.71 4.51
CA GLY A 76 11.00 1.97 3.24
C GLY A 76 9.86 0.96 3.22
N VAL A 77 9.58 0.31 4.35
CA VAL A 77 8.42 -0.61 4.52
C VAL A 77 7.08 0.10 4.26
N LEU A 78 6.93 1.33 4.77
CA LEU A 78 5.70 2.11 4.59
C LEU A 78 5.62 2.66 3.17
N ARG A 79 6.76 3.09 2.60
CA ARG A 79 6.81 3.52 1.19
C ARG A 79 6.40 2.41 0.22
N GLU A 80 6.92 1.20 0.40
CA GLU A 80 6.55 0.04 -0.44
C GLU A 80 5.08 -0.36 -0.26
N LEU A 81 4.54 -0.26 0.97
CA LEU A 81 3.12 -0.46 1.22
C LEU A 81 2.26 0.60 0.50
N ALA A 82 2.69 1.87 0.52
CA ALA A 82 2.02 2.94 -0.19
C ALA A 82 2.00 2.71 -1.70
N GLN A 83 3.14 2.29 -2.29
CA GLN A 83 3.22 1.92 -3.72
C GLN A 83 2.23 0.81 -4.08
N TYR A 84 2.13 -0.22 -3.22
CA TYR A 84 1.16 -1.30 -3.42
C TYR A 84 -0.28 -0.80 -3.37
N LEU A 85 -0.64 -0.02 -2.35
CA LEU A 85 -2.01 0.46 -2.17
C LEU A 85 -2.41 1.49 -3.23
N GLU A 86 -1.47 2.33 -3.68
CA GLU A 86 -1.69 3.23 -4.82
C GLU A 86 -2.16 2.46 -6.05
N VAL A 87 -1.44 1.40 -6.42
CA VAL A 87 -1.80 0.56 -7.58
C VAL A 87 -3.17 -0.09 -7.40
N MET A 88 -3.46 -0.59 -6.20
CA MET A 88 -4.78 -1.15 -5.89
C MET A 88 -5.90 -0.12 -6.00
N SER A 89 -5.68 1.12 -5.57
CA SER A 89 -6.65 2.21 -5.72
C SER A 89 -6.86 2.58 -7.19
N LEU A 90 -5.80 2.59 -8.00
CA LEU A 90 -5.89 2.88 -9.44
C LEU A 90 -6.69 1.80 -10.21
N LEU A 91 -6.63 0.53 -9.80
CA LEU A 91 -7.43 -0.54 -10.41
C LEU A 91 -8.95 -0.34 -10.27
N HIS A 92 -9.39 0.43 -9.27
CA HIS A 92 -10.80 0.79 -9.08
C HIS A 92 -11.21 2.02 -9.91
N SER A 93 -10.25 2.72 -10.50
CA SER A 93 -10.50 3.89 -11.35
C SER A 93 -10.78 3.43 -12.78
N ASN A 94 -11.96 3.77 -13.32
CA ASN A 94 -12.41 3.24 -14.60
C ASN A 94 -11.51 3.70 -15.78
N GLY A 95 -10.76 2.75 -16.35
CA GLY A 95 -10.35 2.76 -17.76
C GLY A 95 -8.94 3.25 -18.09
N GLU A 96 -8.17 3.74 -17.12
CA GLU A 96 -6.79 4.19 -17.38
C GLU A 96 -5.77 3.07 -17.17
N LYS A 97 -4.93 2.83 -18.19
CA LYS A 97 -3.84 1.87 -18.06
C LYS A 97 -2.87 2.35 -16.98
N ILE A 98 -2.58 1.46 -16.04
CA ILE A 98 -1.54 1.71 -15.04
C ILE A 98 -0.20 1.72 -15.76
N ASN A 99 0.57 2.77 -15.54
CA ASN A 99 1.80 3.04 -16.28
C ASN A 99 2.94 2.12 -15.85
N LYS A 100 4.04 2.15 -16.62
CA LYS A 100 5.21 1.32 -16.38
C LYS A 100 5.92 1.67 -15.07
N ASP A 101 6.02 2.94 -14.71
CA ASP A 101 6.74 3.38 -13.51
C ASP A 101 6.13 2.77 -12.24
N LYS A 102 4.80 2.66 -12.17
CA LYS A 102 4.12 1.98 -11.05
C LYS A 102 4.41 0.48 -11.01
N ILE A 103 4.52 -0.17 -12.17
CA ILE A 103 4.90 -1.58 -12.27
C ILE A 103 6.36 -1.77 -11.83
N ASP A 104 7.28 -0.94 -12.32
CA ASP A 104 8.72 -0.99 -11.99
C ASP A 104 8.95 -0.79 -10.46
N ASN A 105 8.15 0.07 -9.82
CA ASN A 105 8.16 0.24 -8.37
C ASN A 105 7.76 -1.05 -7.63
N LEU A 106 6.70 -1.73 -8.07
CA LEU A 106 6.29 -3.02 -7.50
C LEU A 106 7.33 -4.12 -7.73
N GLU A 107 7.94 -4.17 -8.92
CA GLU A 107 9.00 -5.14 -9.24
C GLU A 107 10.22 -4.98 -8.33
N SER A 108 10.47 -3.75 -7.87
CA SER A 108 11.58 -3.40 -6.99
C SER A 108 11.29 -3.65 -5.50
N SER A 109 10.09 -4.12 -5.14
CA SER A 109 9.69 -4.33 -3.74
C SER A 109 10.54 -5.41 -3.07
N ALA A 110 11.28 -5.01 -2.02
CA ALA A 110 12.07 -5.92 -1.21
C ALA A 110 11.28 -6.45 0.00
N VAL A 111 10.27 -5.72 0.45
CA VAL A 111 9.49 -6.02 1.66
C VAL A 111 8.30 -6.92 1.35
N TYR A 112 7.64 -6.71 0.21
CA TYR A 112 6.41 -7.43 -0.18
C TYR A 112 6.51 -8.13 -1.56
N PRO A 113 7.58 -8.89 -1.86
CA PRO A 113 7.88 -9.34 -3.22
C PRO A 113 6.76 -10.18 -3.86
N TYR A 114 6.13 -11.10 -3.11
CA TYR A 114 5.07 -11.96 -3.66
C TYR A 114 3.75 -11.23 -3.87
N SER A 115 3.36 -10.37 -2.93
CA SER A 115 2.16 -9.54 -3.07
C SER A 115 2.33 -8.53 -4.20
N SER A 116 3.52 -7.97 -4.37
CA SER A 116 3.84 -7.10 -5.51
C SER A 116 3.79 -7.85 -6.84
N GLN A 117 4.30 -9.09 -6.93
CA GLN A 117 4.14 -9.91 -8.13
C GLN A 117 2.69 -10.25 -8.46
N GLU A 118 1.88 -10.58 -7.44
CA GLU A 118 0.45 -10.78 -7.60
C GLU A 118 -0.23 -9.51 -8.12
N ALA A 119 0.07 -8.35 -7.54
CA ALA A 119 -0.43 -7.05 -7.99
C ALA A 119 -0.07 -6.76 -9.45
N ILE A 120 1.19 -7.01 -9.85
CA ILE A 120 1.63 -6.83 -11.25
C ILE A 120 0.83 -7.72 -12.19
N ALA A 121 0.54 -8.97 -11.82
CA ALA A 121 -0.30 -9.85 -12.63
C ALA A 121 -1.70 -9.27 -12.83
N VAL A 122 -2.32 -8.74 -11.76
CA VAL A 122 -3.63 -8.06 -11.83
C VAL A 122 -3.57 -6.81 -12.70
N VAL A 123 -2.51 -5.99 -12.57
CA VAL A 123 -2.28 -4.82 -13.43
C VAL A 123 -2.15 -5.22 -14.90
N LYS A 124 -1.42 -6.29 -15.21
CA LYS A 124 -1.30 -6.80 -16.58
C LYS A 124 -2.65 -7.25 -17.13
N ILE A 125 -3.46 -7.95 -16.34
CA ILE A 125 -4.84 -8.29 -16.71
C ILE A 125 -5.64 -7.02 -17.04
N HIS A 126 -5.62 -6.04 -16.14
CA HIS A 126 -6.30 -4.76 -16.32
C HIS A 126 -5.83 -4.03 -17.61
N ASN A 127 -4.54 -4.09 -17.89
CA ASN A 127 -3.93 -3.48 -19.09
C ASN A 127 -4.12 -4.30 -20.37
N ASN A 128 -4.88 -5.40 -20.33
CA ASN A 128 -5.12 -6.38 -21.40
C ASN A 128 -3.88 -7.19 -21.84
N ASP A 129 -2.83 -7.25 -21.01
CA ASP A 129 -1.67 -8.14 -21.19
C ASP A 129 -1.92 -9.49 -20.48
N ILE A 130 -2.88 -10.25 -20.99
CA ILE A 130 -3.27 -11.55 -20.38
C ILE A 130 -2.11 -12.53 -20.39
N LYS A 131 -1.33 -12.57 -21.48
CA LYS A 131 -0.18 -13.48 -21.59
C LYS A 131 0.90 -13.15 -20.55
N GLY A 132 1.28 -11.88 -20.41
CA GLY A 132 2.25 -11.49 -19.39
C GLY A 132 1.73 -11.75 -17.98
N ALA A 133 0.43 -11.62 -17.75
CA ALA A 133 -0.16 -11.96 -16.45
C ALA A 133 -0.05 -13.45 -16.14
N THR A 134 -0.44 -14.33 -17.07
CA THR A 134 -0.41 -15.78 -16.84
C THR A 134 1.01 -16.30 -16.62
N GLU A 135 2.01 -15.74 -17.30
CA GLU A 135 3.44 -16.04 -17.06
C GLU A 135 3.85 -15.78 -15.61
N ILE A 136 3.45 -14.64 -15.03
CA ILE A 136 3.72 -14.30 -13.63
C ILE A 136 2.98 -15.23 -12.69
N LEU A 137 1.70 -15.51 -12.94
CA LEU A 137 0.88 -16.37 -12.09
C LEU A 137 1.44 -17.81 -12.04
N HIS A 138 1.89 -18.35 -13.18
CA HIS A 138 2.58 -19.66 -13.20
C HIS A 138 3.90 -19.62 -12.43
N SER A 139 4.67 -18.54 -12.51
CA SER A 139 5.88 -18.37 -11.70
C SER A 139 5.56 -18.43 -10.20
N LEU A 140 4.51 -17.73 -9.76
CA LEU A 140 4.06 -17.75 -8.35
C LEU A 140 3.64 -19.14 -7.87
N LEU A 141 2.95 -19.93 -8.70
CA LEU A 141 2.56 -21.30 -8.36
C LEU A 141 3.77 -22.22 -8.19
N ASN A 142 4.77 -22.06 -9.07
CA ASN A 142 5.94 -22.92 -9.12
C ASN A 142 7.01 -22.57 -8.06
N ASP A 143 7.01 -21.35 -7.51
CA ASP A 143 7.94 -20.98 -6.45
C ASP A 143 7.58 -21.65 -5.12
N ARG A 144 8.50 -22.46 -4.58
CA ARG A 144 8.31 -23.17 -3.30
C ARG A 144 8.21 -22.26 -2.08
N LYS A 145 8.78 -21.05 -2.15
CA LYS A 145 8.79 -20.08 -1.07
C LYS A 145 7.58 -19.14 -1.10
N CYS A 146 6.82 -19.14 -2.21
CA CYS A 146 5.63 -18.32 -2.34
C CYS A 146 4.56 -18.74 -1.30
N PRO A 147 3.98 -17.77 -0.55
CA PRO A 147 2.96 -18.04 0.45
C PRO A 147 1.74 -18.78 -0.11
N ILE A 148 1.16 -19.68 0.69
CA ILE A 148 0.02 -20.53 0.29
C ILE A 148 -1.18 -19.68 -0.19
N LEU A 149 -1.46 -18.56 0.46
CA LEU A 149 -2.57 -17.67 0.09
C LEU A 149 -2.37 -17.08 -1.32
N ILE A 150 -1.17 -16.57 -1.61
CA ILE A 150 -0.83 -16.00 -2.93
C ILE A 150 -0.95 -17.07 -4.02
N LYS A 151 -0.53 -18.31 -3.72
CA LYS A 151 -0.72 -19.44 -4.65
C LYS A 151 -2.18 -19.76 -4.91
N ALA A 152 -3.02 -19.73 -3.88
CA ALA A 152 -4.45 -19.98 -4.04
C ALA A 152 -5.07 -18.93 -4.97
N ASN A 153 -4.79 -17.64 -4.72
CA ASN A 153 -5.25 -16.54 -5.57
C ASN A 153 -4.75 -16.68 -7.02
N ALA A 154 -3.47 -17.01 -7.21
CA ALA A 154 -2.91 -17.21 -8.54
C ALA A 154 -3.58 -18.37 -9.29
N GLN A 155 -3.89 -19.46 -8.59
CA GLN A 155 -4.62 -20.58 -9.17
C GLN A 155 -6.06 -20.20 -9.55
N GLU A 156 -6.74 -19.39 -8.75
CA GLU A 156 -8.08 -18.89 -9.06
C GLU A 156 -8.08 -18.00 -10.30
N LEU A 157 -7.13 -17.07 -10.41
CA LEU A 157 -6.99 -16.20 -11.58
C LEU A 157 -6.67 -17.01 -12.85
N LEU A 158 -5.74 -17.96 -12.79
CA LEU A 158 -5.41 -18.80 -13.94
C LEU A 158 -6.61 -19.60 -14.45
N ARG A 159 -7.48 -20.11 -13.56
CA ARG A 159 -8.71 -20.80 -13.98
C ARG A 159 -9.62 -19.90 -14.82
N ILE A 160 -9.65 -18.59 -14.56
CA ILE A 160 -10.49 -17.65 -15.30
C ILE A 160 -9.88 -17.33 -16.66
N TYR A 161 -8.57 -17.06 -16.70
CA TYR A 161 -7.91 -16.49 -17.88
C TYR A 161 -7.24 -17.52 -18.81
N GLU A 162 -7.15 -18.79 -18.39
CA GLU A 162 -6.72 -19.91 -19.26
C GLU A 162 -7.88 -20.81 -19.71
N SER A 163 -9.13 -20.45 -19.39
CA SER A 163 -10.34 -21.17 -19.83
C SER A 163 -10.73 -20.86 -21.28
#